data_AF-Q0UPV2-F1
#
_entry.id   AF-Q0UPV2-F1
#
_cell.length_a   1.000
_cell.length_b   1.000
_cell.length_c   1.000
_cell.angle_alpha   90.00
_cell.angle_beta   90.00
_cell.angle_gamma   90.00
#
_symmetry.space_group_name_H-M   'P 1'
#
loop_
_entity.id
_entity.type
_entity.pdbx_description
1 polymer ?
#
loop_
_entity_poly.entity_id
_entity_poly.type
_entity_poly.pdbx_seq_one_letter_code
_entity_poly.pdbx_strand_id
1 'polypeptide(L)'
;MPLTVLSDDDVRSLLLQLTKQDILDLQQSLADALHYYSTATEEDTGNGCSSSYQPLRTSLKRGDGQTTLFMPASSNDGMGVKIVTLAGTDDNKPKSSDSASVTSSLSSLSISKNSSTSSTTLNDTPQSQSSAQSTTPKGSLTLFDKSGAPRALLNAEEITAFRTALASTMLFKKRQNVHDLVVFGAGKQAYWHIRLALLLRGDDIHHLNIINRDFERVHQLLSRLYAPHEEHTEWTPDTQHVPQYRAGNEVGLPHPKIQILTPSHGEYDRLLKSTIRASSVIFFTTPSTTPLFPAAFLTNPEGRKKGRYLAAIGSYKPHMVEIHPDILKQNVAPEHGHRHFHKHAAQGGAVVVDSVEACLKEAGEVIQAGLGPNEVVEIGELVMLKRDAERRRVECHARKSEEGLDEGGVELGECEVMKKKMRGNKGEGEGEDKAHKSLMEWLQRGNVIYKSVGLGLMDVVVGMDLVRLADERGIGTKIENF
;
A
#
# COMPACT_ATOMS: atom_id res chain seq x y z
N MET A 1 -9.53 30.88 8.44
CA MET A 1 -8.21 30.23 8.55
C MET A 1 -7.51 30.40 7.22
N PRO A 2 -6.18 30.54 7.16
CA PRO A 2 -5.48 30.57 5.88
C PRO A 2 -5.60 29.23 5.14
N LEU A 3 -5.54 29.29 3.81
CA LEU A 3 -5.36 28.11 2.97
C LEU A 3 -3.88 27.69 3.02
N THR A 4 -3.62 26.43 3.36
CA THR A 4 -2.25 25.86 3.31
C THR A 4 -2.00 25.19 1.96
N VAL A 5 -0.93 25.58 1.26
CA VAL A 5 -0.51 24.96 -0.02
C VAL A 5 0.77 24.18 0.19
N LEU A 6 0.76 22.88 -0.13
CA LEU A 6 1.91 21.98 -0.01
C LEU A 6 2.31 21.43 -1.39
N SER A 7 3.54 21.75 -1.81
CA SER A 7 4.16 21.14 -3.00
C SER A 7 4.52 19.66 -2.74
N ASP A 8 4.94 18.91 -3.77
CA ASP A 8 5.40 17.52 -3.56
C ASP A 8 6.65 17.49 -2.67
N ASP A 9 7.53 18.48 -2.77
CA ASP A 9 8.73 18.61 -1.94
C ASP A 9 8.38 18.95 -0.48
N ASP A 10 7.37 19.80 -0.26
CA ASP A 10 6.86 20.09 1.10
C ASP A 10 6.30 18.83 1.75
N VAL A 11 5.45 18.08 1.02
CA VAL A 11 4.87 16.83 1.49
C VAL A 11 5.98 15.81 1.77
N ARG A 12 6.93 15.64 0.85
CA ARG A 12 8.06 14.73 1.01
C ARG A 12 8.90 15.09 2.22
N SER A 13 9.28 16.36 2.37
CA SER A 13 10.08 16.86 3.49
C SER A 13 9.37 16.60 4.82
N LEU A 14 8.07 16.91 4.90
CA LEU A 14 7.25 16.64 6.08
C LEU A 14 7.25 15.15 6.42
N LEU A 15 6.99 14.28 5.44
CA LEU A 15 6.94 12.83 5.63
C LEU A 15 8.29 12.23 6.06
N LEU A 16 9.41 12.77 5.57
CA LEU A 16 10.75 12.34 5.94
C LEU A 16 11.12 12.69 7.39
N GLN A 17 10.52 13.75 7.94
CA GLN A 17 10.70 14.22 9.31
C GLN A 17 9.75 13.56 10.32
N LEU A 18 8.88 12.64 9.88
CA LEU A 18 7.98 11.94 10.80
C LEU A 18 8.78 11.00 11.71
N THR A 19 8.55 11.14 13.01
CA THR A 19 9.05 10.20 14.00
C THR A 19 8.25 8.90 13.95
N LYS A 20 8.76 7.85 14.60
CA LYS A 20 8.00 6.61 14.79
C LYS A 20 6.65 6.87 15.48
N GLN A 21 6.60 7.80 16.43
CA GLN A 21 5.36 8.15 17.12
C GLN A 21 4.38 8.87 16.18
N ASP A 22 4.85 9.83 15.38
CA ASP A 22 3.99 10.51 14.39
C ASP A 22 3.34 9.49 13.44
N ILE A 23 4.11 8.50 12.98
CA ILE A 23 3.60 7.43 12.10
C ILE A 23 2.52 6.61 12.82
N LEU A 24 2.74 6.23 14.08
CA LEU A 24 1.77 5.47 14.87
C LEU A 24 0.48 6.26 15.11
N ASP A 25 0.58 7.57 15.34
CA ASP A 25 -0.57 8.45 15.53
C ASP A 25 -1.36 8.64 14.24
N LEU A 26 -0.68 8.88 13.12
CA LEU A 26 -1.29 8.91 11.78
C LEU A 26 -1.98 7.58 11.44
N GLN A 27 -1.33 6.46 11.77
CA GLN A 27 -1.88 5.14 11.55
C GLN A 27 -3.13 4.90 12.40
N GLN A 28 -3.13 5.35 13.67
CA GLN A 28 -4.30 5.26 14.53
C GLN A 28 -5.46 6.13 14.03
N SER A 29 -5.18 7.37 13.63
CA SER A 29 -6.18 8.27 13.02
C SER A 29 -6.84 7.62 11.79
N LEU A 30 -6.02 7.06 10.90
CA LEU A 30 -6.50 6.34 9.72
C LEU A 30 -7.30 5.09 10.09
N ALA A 31 -6.88 4.32 11.09
CA ALA A 31 -7.61 3.14 11.54
C ALA A 31 -8.96 3.48 12.16
N ASP A 32 -9.03 4.55 12.96
CA ASP A 32 -10.30 5.03 13.53
C ASP A 32 -11.28 5.41 12.40
N ALA A 33 -10.80 6.13 11.38
CA ALA A 33 -11.64 6.49 10.24
C ALA A 33 -12.10 5.26 9.44
N LEU A 34 -11.23 4.27 9.22
CA LEU A 34 -11.59 3.02 8.55
C LEU A 34 -12.56 2.19 9.38
N HIS A 35 -12.41 2.16 10.70
CA HIS A 35 -13.39 1.53 11.59
C HIS A 35 -14.77 2.16 11.41
N TYR A 36 -14.85 3.49 11.51
CA TYR A 36 -16.08 4.23 11.30
C TYR A 36 -16.67 4.06 9.89
N TYR A 37 -15.84 3.84 8.88
CA TYR A 37 -16.30 3.51 7.53
C TYR A 37 -17.00 2.15 7.50
N SER A 38 -16.43 1.15 8.16
CA SER A 38 -16.90 -0.23 8.11
C SER A 38 -18.04 -0.55 9.08
N THR A 39 -18.11 0.09 10.25
CA THR A 39 -19.03 -0.30 11.33
C THR A 39 -20.21 0.64 11.54
N ALA A 40 -20.17 1.84 10.96
CA ALA A 40 -21.22 2.83 11.21
C ALA A 40 -22.55 2.47 10.56
N THR A 41 -23.61 2.76 11.30
CA THR A 41 -24.98 2.55 10.87
C THR A 41 -25.60 3.85 10.37
N GLU A 42 -26.75 3.76 9.69
CA GLU A 42 -27.49 4.95 9.21
C GLU A 42 -27.96 5.86 10.36
N GLU A 43 -27.98 5.37 11.60
CA GLU A 43 -28.35 6.12 12.80
C GLU A 43 -27.19 6.97 13.35
N ASP A 44 -25.95 6.69 12.95
CA ASP A 44 -24.73 7.37 13.40
C ASP A 44 -24.51 8.72 12.68
N THR A 45 -25.47 9.63 12.84
CA THR A 45 -25.49 10.96 12.19
C THR A 45 -24.32 11.88 12.56
N GLY A 46 -23.55 11.55 13.60
CA GLY A 46 -22.34 12.27 13.99
C GLY A 46 -21.05 11.81 13.32
N ASN A 47 -21.11 10.74 12.50
CA ASN A 47 -19.94 10.15 11.86
C ASN A 47 -19.80 10.57 10.39
N GLY A 48 -18.83 11.43 10.10
CA GLY A 48 -18.49 11.89 8.75
C GLY A 48 -17.70 10.88 7.91
N CYS A 49 -17.24 9.77 8.48
CA CYS A 49 -16.46 8.74 7.79
C CYS A 49 -17.29 7.57 7.24
N SER A 50 -18.60 7.53 7.50
CA SER A 50 -19.49 6.43 7.08
C SER A 50 -19.37 6.12 5.58
N SER A 51 -19.55 4.84 5.22
CA SER A 51 -19.49 4.38 3.83
C SER A 51 -20.49 5.10 2.91
N SER A 52 -21.64 5.53 3.42
CA SER A 52 -22.62 6.34 2.69
C SER A 52 -22.09 7.71 2.25
N TYR A 53 -21.04 8.22 2.90
CA TYR A 53 -20.36 9.47 2.55
C TYR A 53 -19.09 9.28 1.71
N GLN A 54 -18.81 8.05 1.26
CA GLN A 54 -17.65 7.73 0.42
C GLN A 54 -18.11 7.33 -1.01
N PRO A 55 -18.50 8.30 -1.86
CA PRO A 55 -18.94 7.99 -3.21
C PRO A 55 -17.84 7.28 -4.01
N LEU A 56 -18.24 6.41 -4.92
CA LEU A 56 -17.32 5.80 -5.87
C LEU A 56 -16.61 6.86 -6.71
N ARG A 57 -15.37 6.56 -7.09
CA ARG A 57 -14.58 7.44 -7.97
C ARG A 57 -15.35 7.73 -9.26
N THR A 58 -15.35 8.99 -9.68
CA THR A 58 -15.96 9.43 -10.95
C THR A 58 -14.87 9.63 -11.99
N SER A 59 -15.05 9.12 -13.21
CA SER A 59 -14.08 9.27 -14.29
C SER A 59 -14.58 10.23 -15.38
N LEU A 60 -13.76 11.20 -15.74
CA LEU A 60 -13.94 12.06 -16.91
C LEU A 60 -12.96 11.63 -18.01
N LYS A 61 -13.48 11.06 -19.09
CA LYS A 61 -12.68 10.71 -20.28
C LYS A 61 -12.75 11.85 -21.29
N ARG A 62 -11.60 12.34 -21.73
CA ARG A 62 -11.48 13.43 -22.71
C ARG A 62 -11.15 12.85 -24.09
N GLY A 63 -11.45 13.62 -25.15
CA GLY A 63 -11.20 13.23 -26.54
C GLY A 63 -9.71 13.11 -26.90
N ASP A 64 -8.81 13.63 -26.05
CA ASP A 64 -7.35 13.50 -26.16
C ASP A 64 -6.82 12.21 -25.49
N GLY A 65 -7.70 11.29 -25.10
CA GLY A 65 -7.34 10.02 -24.44
C GLY A 65 -7.04 10.15 -22.95
N GLN A 66 -6.95 11.36 -22.40
CA GLN A 66 -6.73 11.54 -20.96
C GLN A 66 -7.98 11.16 -20.15
N THR A 67 -7.75 10.49 -19.03
CA THR A 67 -8.82 10.18 -18.07
C THR A 67 -8.51 10.80 -16.72
N THR A 68 -9.35 11.73 -16.28
CA THR A 68 -9.27 12.33 -14.95
C THR A 68 -10.21 11.60 -14.00
N LEU A 69 -9.71 11.19 -12.85
CA LEU A 69 -10.45 10.57 -11.77
C LEU A 69 -10.68 11.59 -10.66
N PHE A 70 -11.92 11.69 -10.21
CA PHE A 70 -12.34 12.47 -9.06
C PHE A 70 -12.71 11.50 -7.94
N MET A 71 -12.11 11.69 -6.77
CA MET A 71 -12.32 10.86 -5.59
C MET A 71 -12.76 11.77 -4.43
N PRO A 72 -14.06 12.12 -4.34
CA PRO A 72 -14.60 12.82 -3.19
C PRO A 72 -14.65 11.88 -2.00
N ALA A 73 -14.41 12.42 -0.81
CA ALA A 73 -14.54 11.71 0.43
C ALA A 73 -14.85 12.68 1.58
N SER A 74 -15.54 12.16 2.59
CA SER A 74 -15.85 12.86 3.82
C SER A 74 -15.13 12.19 4.99
N SER A 75 -14.77 12.97 6.00
CA SER A 75 -14.21 12.50 7.26
C SER A 75 -14.84 13.27 8.43
N ASN A 76 -14.56 12.86 9.66
CA ASN A 76 -15.01 13.60 10.84
C ASN A 76 -14.43 15.03 10.92
N ASP A 77 -13.31 15.31 10.26
CA ASP A 77 -12.61 16.60 10.32
C ASP A 77 -12.92 17.54 9.15
N GLY A 78 -13.65 17.05 8.15
CA GLY A 78 -14.03 17.81 6.97
C GLY A 78 -14.11 16.91 5.74
N MET A 79 -14.08 17.53 4.56
CA MET A 79 -14.20 16.82 3.28
C MET A 79 -12.97 17.04 2.42
N GLY A 80 -12.80 16.22 1.41
CA GLY A 80 -11.79 16.47 0.39
C GLY A 80 -12.08 15.77 -0.92
N VAL A 81 -11.38 16.22 -1.95
CA VAL A 81 -11.45 15.63 -3.28
C VAL A 81 -10.05 15.45 -3.80
N LYS A 82 -9.69 14.20 -4.10
CA LYS A 82 -8.48 13.90 -4.85
C LYS A 82 -8.79 13.87 -6.33
N ILE A 83 -8.00 14.61 -7.11
CA ILE A 83 -8.13 14.70 -8.56
C ILE A 83 -6.84 14.16 -9.17
N VAL A 84 -6.95 13.16 -10.04
CA VAL A 84 -5.80 12.47 -10.62
C VAL A 84 -6.01 12.29 -12.12
N THR A 85 -5.06 12.70 -12.94
CA THR A 85 -5.12 12.49 -14.39
C THR A 85 -4.18 11.37 -14.81
N LEU A 86 -4.75 10.38 -15.48
CA LEU A 86 -4.04 9.29 -16.13
C LEU A 86 -3.87 9.64 -17.62
N ALA A 87 -2.63 9.60 -18.10
CA ALA A 87 -2.36 9.65 -19.53
C ALA A 87 -2.98 8.41 -20.19
N GLY A 88 -3.69 8.60 -21.30
CA GLY A 88 -4.23 7.49 -22.08
C GLY A 88 -3.11 6.70 -22.74
N THR A 89 -3.24 5.38 -22.76
CA THR A 89 -2.55 4.55 -23.74
C THR A 89 -3.28 4.74 -25.07
N ASP A 90 -2.58 5.16 -26.12
CA ASP A 90 -3.12 5.33 -27.47
C ASP A 90 -3.52 3.96 -28.05
N ASP A 91 -4.65 3.40 -27.63
CA ASP A 91 -5.18 2.13 -28.17
C ASP A 91 -6.02 2.33 -29.45
N ASN A 92 -6.02 3.53 -30.05
CA ASN A 92 -6.90 3.86 -31.17
C ASN A 92 -6.33 4.89 -32.17
N LYS A 93 -5.14 4.62 -32.75
CA LYS A 93 -4.74 5.29 -34.00
C LYS A 93 -4.53 4.31 -35.15
N PRO A 94 -5.26 4.44 -36.28
CA PRO A 94 -4.83 3.84 -37.53
C PRO A 94 -3.53 4.52 -37.99
N LYS A 95 -2.61 3.73 -38.55
CA LYS A 95 -1.34 4.23 -39.09
C LYS A 95 -1.59 5.22 -40.25
N SER A 96 -1.34 6.51 -40.04
CA SER A 96 -0.93 7.42 -41.13
C SER A 96 -0.38 8.77 -40.65
N SER A 97 0.83 9.06 -41.12
CA SER A 97 1.46 10.33 -41.53
C SER A 97 1.47 11.56 -40.59
N ASP A 98 2.69 11.92 -40.18
CA ASP A 98 3.29 13.25 -40.05
C ASP A 98 2.35 14.47 -39.93
N SER A 99 2.28 15.02 -38.71
CA SER A 99 2.51 16.45 -38.48
C SER A 99 2.68 16.75 -37.00
N ALA A 100 3.64 17.61 -36.73
CA ALA A 100 4.14 18.00 -35.42
C ALA A 100 3.08 18.66 -34.52
N SER A 101 3.12 18.34 -33.22
CA SER A 101 2.75 19.29 -32.17
C SER A 101 3.86 19.34 -31.12
N VAL A 102 4.65 20.39 -31.27
CA VAL A 102 5.59 20.93 -30.29
C VAL A 102 4.84 21.35 -29.03
N THR A 103 5.26 20.87 -27.86
CA THR A 103 5.44 21.66 -26.62
C THR A 103 5.87 20.75 -25.46
N SER A 104 6.89 21.21 -24.73
CA SER A 104 7.50 20.68 -23.49
C SER A 104 8.84 19.95 -23.65
N SER A 105 9.87 20.73 -24.00
CA SER A 105 11.26 20.44 -23.66
C SER A 105 11.90 21.73 -23.16
N LEU A 106 11.90 21.92 -21.83
CA LEU A 106 12.78 22.85 -21.14
C LEU A 106 13.43 22.10 -19.98
N SER A 107 14.36 21.21 -20.33
CA SER A 107 15.31 20.62 -19.40
C SER A 107 16.35 19.84 -20.19
N SER A 108 17.37 20.54 -20.71
CA SER A 108 18.75 20.06 -20.94
C SER A 108 19.41 20.85 -22.08
N LEU A 109 20.09 21.94 -21.73
CA LEU A 109 21.13 22.53 -22.57
C LEU A 109 22.48 21.98 -22.10
N SER A 110 23.04 21.03 -22.85
CA SER A 110 24.48 20.78 -22.85
C SER A 110 24.91 20.26 -24.22
N ILE A 111 25.92 20.95 -24.74
CA ILE A 111 26.40 20.95 -26.12
C ILE A 111 27.15 19.65 -26.49
N SER A 112 27.02 19.33 -27.76
CA SER A 112 27.36 18.15 -28.54
C SER A 112 28.85 17.85 -28.78
N LYS A 113 29.14 16.59 -29.19
CA LYS A 113 29.91 16.25 -30.42
C LYS A 113 29.83 14.74 -30.78
N ASN A 114 29.33 14.49 -32.01
CA ASN A 114 29.68 13.51 -33.08
C ASN A 114 30.38 12.17 -32.72
N SER A 115 30.21 11.03 -33.43
CA SER A 115 29.40 10.54 -34.55
C SER A 115 29.93 9.14 -34.90
N SER A 116 29.09 8.14 -35.21
CA SER A 116 29.33 7.19 -36.32
C SER A 116 28.25 6.12 -36.44
N THR A 117 27.82 5.94 -37.69
CA THR A 117 26.87 5.00 -38.30
C THR A 117 27.32 3.54 -38.30
N SER A 118 26.39 2.59 -38.10
CA SER A 118 26.29 1.36 -38.91
C SER A 118 24.97 0.60 -38.69
N SER A 119 24.34 0.25 -39.80
CA SER A 119 23.13 -0.56 -40.00
C SER A 119 23.34 -2.07 -39.78
N THR A 120 22.37 -2.80 -39.20
CA THR A 120 21.74 -4.01 -39.82
C THR A 120 20.67 -4.72 -38.96
N THR A 121 19.61 -5.14 -39.68
CA THR A 121 18.75 -6.34 -39.53
C THR A 121 17.69 -6.48 -38.42
N LEU A 122 16.52 -6.89 -38.92
CA LEU A 122 15.22 -7.11 -38.30
C LEU A 122 15.20 -8.40 -37.47
N ASN A 123 14.65 -8.34 -36.26
CA ASN A 123 14.03 -9.48 -35.60
C ASN A 123 12.84 -9.01 -34.76
N ASP A 124 11.68 -9.52 -35.13
CA ASP A 124 10.36 -9.21 -34.59
C ASP A 124 10.21 -9.80 -33.18
N THR A 125 10.09 -8.94 -32.18
CA THR A 125 9.75 -9.32 -30.79
C THR A 125 8.71 -8.32 -30.29
N PRO A 126 7.66 -8.71 -29.55
CA PRO A 126 6.62 -7.77 -29.12
C PRO A 126 7.25 -6.69 -28.23
N GLN A 127 7.32 -5.46 -28.75
CA GLN A 127 7.94 -4.34 -28.07
C GLN A 127 7.17 -4.02 -26.79
N SER A 128 7.83 -4.23 -25.66
CA SER A 128 7.44 -3.69 -24.36
C SER A 128 7.30 -2.17 -24.46
N GLN A 129 6.14 -1.67 -24.01
CA GLN A 129 5.80 -0.25 -23.94
C GLN A 129 6.98 0.58 -23.41
N SER A 130 7.24 1.70 -24.10
CA SER A 130 8.34 2.62 -23.82
C SER A 130 8.29 3.14 -22.38
N SER A 131 9.37 2.88 -21.65
CA SER A 131 9.57 3.15 -20.22
C SER A 131 9.81 4.63 -19.86
N ALA A 132 9.54 5.57 -20.77
CA ALA A 132 9.92 6.98 -20.62
C ALA A 132 8.82 7.89 -20.04
N GLN A 133 7.56 7.46 -19.98
CA GLN A 133 6.50 8.21 -19.30
C GLN A 133 6.39 7.71 -17.85
N SER A 134 6.51 8.63 -16.89
CA SER A 134 6.23 8.36 -15.47
C SER A 134 4.85 7.70 -15.38
N THR A 135 4.82 6.45 -14.94
CA THR A 135 3.58 5.70 -14.67
C THR A 135 2.87 6.21 -13.42
N THR A 136 3.46 7.21 -12.74
CA THR A 136 2.95 7.81 -11.51
C THR A 136 1.91 8.86 -11.89
N PRO A 137 0.63 8.68 -11.52
CA PRO A 137 -0.41 9.63 -11.88
C PRO A 137 -0.15 11.01 -11.25
N LYS A 138 -0.25 12.08 -12.04
CA LYS A 138 -0.21 13.45 -11.52
C LYS A 138 -1.57 13.81 -10.93
N GLY A 139 -1.57 14.39 -9.73
CA GLY A 139 -2.82 14.77 -9.08
C GLY A 139 -2.63 15.73 -7.92
N SER A 140 -3.75 16.22 -7.42
CA SER A 140 -3.82 17.09 -6.25
C SER A 140 -4.92 16.62 -5.30
N LEU A 141 -4.76 16.95 -4.03
CA LEU A 141 -5.77 16.76 -3.00
C LEU A 141 -6.20 18.13 -2.49
N THR A 142 -7.49 18.43 -2.63
CA THR A 142 -8.09 19.63 -2.05
C THR A 142 -8.87 19.22 -0.81
N LEU A 143 -8.63 19.91 0.29
CA LEU A 143 -9.24 19.66 1.59
C LEU A 143 -10.09 20.86 2.01
N PHE A 144 -11.21 20.58 2.65
CA PHE A 144 -12.18 21.54 3.17
C PHE A 144 -12.49 21.22 4.63
N ASP A 145 -12.65 22.25 5.47
CA ASP A 145 -13.08 22.04 6.84
C ASP A 145 -14.58 21.67 6.93
N LYS A 146 -15.07 21.44 8.15
CA LYS A 146 -16.48 21.08 8.42
C LYS A 146 -17.50 22.13 7.98
N SER A 147 -17.07 23.39 7.81
CA SER A 147 -17.92 24.47 7.31
C SER A 147 -17.94 24.57 5.78
N GLY A 148 -17.09 23.77 5.11
CA GLY A 148 -16.88 23.81 3.66
C GLY A 148 -15.86 24.85 3.22
N ALA A 149 -15.17 25.51 4.15
CA ALA A 149 -14.13 26.47 3.81
C ALA A 149 -12.86 25.73 3.32
N PRO A 150 -12.18 26.21 2.26
CA PRO A 150 -10.95 25.62 1.78
C PRO A 150 -9.88 25.60 2.87
N ARG A 151 -9.35 24.40 3.16
CA ARG A 151 -8.37 24.20 4.23
C ARG A 151 -6.96 24.01 3.70
N ALA A 152 -6.80 23.21 2.65
CA ALA A 152 -5.49 22.99 2.04
C ALA A 152 -5.57 22.50 0.58
N LEU A 153 -4.48 22.72 -0.14
CA LEU A 153 -4.21 22.13 -1.45
C LEU A 153 -2.84 21.45 -1.42
N LEU A 154 -2.80 20.14 -1.67
CA LEU A 154 -1.58 19.34 -1.61
C LEU A 154 -1.31 18.68 -2.97
N ASN A 155 -0.04 18.49 -3.32
CA ASN A 155 0.31 17.49 -4.33
C ASN A 155 -0.07 16.09 -3.83
N ALA A 156 -0.67 15.27 -4.71
CA ALA A 156 -1.19 13.95 -4.33
C ALA A 156 -0.18 12.81 -4.48
N GLU A 157 1.00 13.04 -5.08
CA GLU A 157 1.88 11.97 -5.53
C GLU A 157 2.53 11.21 -4.36
N GLU A 158 3.24 11.90 -3.46
CA GLU A 158 3.85 11.27 -2.28
C GLU A 158 2.80 10.78 -1.27
N ILE A 159 1.78 11.60 -0.97
CA ILE A 159 0.73 11.24 0.00
C ILE A 159 -0.04 9.98 -0.41
N THR A 160 -0.33 9.78 -1.70
CA THR A 160 -1.06 8.59 -2.17
C THR A 160 -0.27 7.31 -1.89
N ALA A 161 1.05 7.34 -2.09
CA ALA A 161 1.89 6.18 -1.78
C ALA A 161 2.05 5.99 -0.26
N PHE A 162 2.28 7.07 0.47
CA PHE A 162 2.40 7.04 1.94
C PHE A 162 1.15 6.51 2.63
N ARG A 163 -0.04 7.06 2.34
CA ARG A 163 -1.30 6.65 2.98
C ARG A 163 -1.65 5.18 2.70
N THR A 164 -1.29 4.68 1.52
CA THR A 164 -1.49 3.27 1.16
C THR A 164 -0.56 2.36 1.96
N ALA A 165 0.71 2.76 2.09
CA ALA A 165 1.68 2.06 2.94
C ALA A 165 1.29 2.12 4.43
N LEU A 166 0.74 3.25 4.89
CA LEU A 166 0.28 3.43 6.26
C LEU A 166 -0.85 2.44 6.61
N ALA A 167 -1.82 2.27 5.71
CA ALA A 167 -2.90 1.30 5.86
C ALA A 167 -2.41 -0.15 5.83
N SER A 168 -1.61 -0.53 4.82
CA SER A 168 -1.11 -1.91 4.69
C SER A 168 -0.19 -2.30 5.86
N THR A 169 0.54 -1.34 6.43
CA THR A 169 1.42 -1.63 7.56
C THR A 169 0.70 -1.83 8.90
N MET A 170 -0.62 -1.61 8.99
CA MET A 170 -1.41 -1.88 10.20
C MET A 170 -1.38 -3.37 10.55
N LEU A 171 -1.66 -4.23 9.57
CA LEU A 171 -1.62 -5.68 9.72
C LEU A 171 -0.19 -6.21 9.80
N PHE A 172 0.73 -5.61 9.02
CA PHE A 172 2.17 -5.94 9.05
C PHE A 172 2.75 -5.85 10.46
N LYS A 173 2.45 -4.76 11.19
CA LYS A 173 3.00 -4.52 12.53
C LYS A 173 2.64 -5.64 13.50
N LYS A 174 1.47 -6.25 13.34
CA LYS A 174 0.94 -7.31 14.21
C LYS A 174 1.49 -8.69 13.87
N ARG A 175 2.26 -8.84 12.78
CA ARG A 175 2.86 -10.13 12.42
C ARG A 175 3.93 -10.55 13.44
N GLN A 176 3.88 -11.81 13.86
CA GLN A 176 4.92 -12.38 14.72
C GLN A 176 6.27 -12.53 14.01
N ASN A 177 6.27 -12.69 12.69
CA ASN A 177 7.48 -12.87 11.90
C ASN A 177 7.47 -11.92 10.69
N VAL A 178 8.50 -11.09 10.60
CA VAL A 178 8.76 -10.15 9.49
C VAL A 178 10.20 -10.23 8.95
N HIS A 179 10.95 -11.28 9.32
CA HIS A 179 12.40 -11.38 9.03
C HIS A 179 12.76 -11.31 7.56
N ASP A 180 11.92 -11.89 6.68
CA ASP A 180 12.17 -11.98 5.25
C ASP A 180 11.11 -11.17 4.49
N LEU A 181 11.46 -9.93 4.16
CA LEU A 181 10.59 -9.01 3.43
C LEU A 181 10.89 -9.08 1.93
N VAL A 182 9.85 -9.23 1.11
CA VAL A 182 9.91 -9.14 -0.35
C VAL A 182 9.10 -7.94 -0.82
N VAL A 183 9.66 -7.17 -1.75
CA VAL A 183 8.97 -6.04 -2.38
C VAL A 183 9.09 -6.17 -3.89
N PHE A 184 7.96 -6.25 -4.58
CA PHE A 184 7.91 -6.18 -6.03
C PHE A 184 7.73 -4.74 -6.49
N GLY A 185 8.61 -4.29 -7.38
CA GLY A 185 8.64 -2.93 -7.90
C GLY A 185 9.67 -2.05 -7.18
N ALA A 186 10.00 -0.92 -7.82
CA ALA A 186 10.95 0.07 -7.29
C ALA A 186 10.45 1.52 -7.46
N GLY A 187 9.13 1.72 -7.40
CA GLY A 187 8.49 3.04 -7.48
C GLY A 187 8.20 3.66 -6.10
N LYS A 188 7.45 4.76 -6.09
CA LYS A 188 7.02 5.47 -4.85
C LYS A 188 6.26 4.56 -3.86
N GLN A 189 5.43 3.66 -4.36
CA GLN A 189 4.75 2.66 -3.51
C GLN A 189 5.76 1.74 -2.81
N ALA A 190 6.71 1.15 -3.55
CA ALA A 190 7.78 0.34 -2.97
C ALA A 190 8.59 1.12 -1.91
N TYR A 191 8.95 2.37 -2.22
CA TYR A 191 9.68 3.25 -1.32
C TYR A 191 9.01 3.39 0.05
N TRP A 192 7.74 3.82 0.08
CA TRP A 192 7.04 4.06 1.34
C TRP A 192 6.72 2.77 2.10
N HIS A 193 6.41 1.67 1.41
CA HIS A 193 6.21 0.37 2.06
C HIS A 193 7.50 -0.12 2.73
N ILE A 194 8.66 0.01 2.07
CA ILE A 194 9.96 -0.34 2.66
C ILE A 194 10.26 0.58 3.84
N ARG A 195 10.17 1.90 3.64
CA ARG A 195 10.51 2.89 4.67
C ARG A 195 9.68 2.71 5.94
N LEU A 196 8.36 2.57 5.82
CA LEU A 196 7.48 2.34 6.97
C LEU A 196 7.74 0.99 7.63
N ALA A 197 7.98 -0.07 6.86
CA ALA A 197 8.33 -1.38 7.44
C ALA A 197 9.62 -1.31 8.28
N LEU A 198 10.65 -0.62 7.79
CA LEU A 198 11.92 -0.41 8.50
C LEU A 198 11.76 0.48 9.73
N LEU A 199 10.97 1.56 9.67
CA LEU A 199 10.73 2.44 10.82
C LEU A 199 9.90 1.75 11.93
N LEU A 200 8.97 0.87 11.55
CA LEU A 200 8.08 0.20 12.50
C LEU A 200 8.71 -1.05 13.12
N ARG A 201 9.40 -1.86 12.31
CA ARG A 201 9.88 -3.21 12.66
C ARG A 201 11.29 -3.52 12.11
N GLY A 202 12.11 -2.51 11.83
CA GLY A 202 13.39 -2.71 11.15
C GLY A 202 14.39 -3.61 11.90
N ASP A 203 14.36 -3.63 13.23
CA ASP A 203 15.21 -4.53 14.04
C ASP A 203 14.85 -6.01 13.84
N ASP A 204 13.59 -6.30 13.48
CA ASP A 204 13.13 -7.65 13.20
C ASP A 204 13.33 -8.04 11.73
N ILE A 205 13.56 -7.10 10.82
CA ILE A 205 13.74 -7.38 9.39
C ILE A 205 15.21 -7.73 9.16
N HIS A 206 15.49 -8.98 8.81
CA HIS A 206 16.86 -9.44 8.55
C HIS A 206 17.23 -9.36 7.06
N HIS A 207 16.25 -9.61 6.19
CA HIS A 207 16.43 -9.64 4.73
C HIS A 207 15.39 -8.77 4.02
N LEU A 208 15.86 -7.88 3.15
CA LEU A 208 15.03 -7.10 2.23
C LEU A 208 15.32 -7.53 0.79
N ASN A 209 14.36 -8.19 0.15
CA ASN A 209 14.47 -8.69 -1.21
C ASN A 209 13.65 -7.80 -2.15
N ILE A 210 14.31 -7.07 -3.05
CA ILE A 210 13.64 -6.20 -4.02
C ILE A 210 13.67 -6.87 -5.38
N ILE A 211 12.48 -7.12 -5.94
CA ILE A 211 12.31 -7.76 -7.24
C ILE A 211 11.80 -6.71 -8.22
N ASN A 212 12.63 -6.38 -9.22
CA ASN A 212 12.27 -5.37 -10.21
C ASN A 212 12.88 -5.67 -11.57
N ARG A 213 12.19 -5.23 -12.64
CA ARG A 213 12.61 -5.41 -14.04
C ARG A 213 13.87 -4.61 -14.39
N ASP A 214 14.10 -3.51 -13.68
CA ASP A 214 15.14 -2.52 -13.98
C ASP A 214 16.03 -2.35 -12.75
N PHE A 215 17.30 -2.71 -12.89
CA PHE A 215 18.27 -2.62 -11.79
C PHE A 215 18.53 -1.17 -11.38
N GLU A 216 18.56 -0.25 -12.34
CA GLU A 216 18.83 1.18 -12.12
C GLU A 216 17.80 1.81 -11.18
N ARG A 217 16.52 1.49 -11.41
CA ARG A 217 15.43 2.00 -10.56
C ARG A 217 15.54 1.51 -9.13
N VAL A 218 16.04 0.29 -8.91
CA VAL A 218 16.27 -0.23 -7.56
C VAL A 218 17.41 0.52 -6.89
N HIS A 219 18.48 0.79 -7.64
CA HIS A 219 19.59 1.61 -7.14
C HIS A 219 19.11 3.00 -6.71
N GLN A 220 18.35 3.69 -7.57
CA GLN A 220 17.76 5.00 -7.26
C GLN A 220 16.82 4.96 -6.05
N LEU A 221 16.02 3.89 -5.89
CA LEU A 221 15.17 3.70 -4.73
C LEU A 221 16.00 3.58 -3.45
N LEU A 222 17.07 2.77 -3.47
CA LEU A 222 17.93 2.56 -2.30
C LEU A 222 18.71 3.83 -1.93
N SER A 223 19.22 4.57 -2.93
CA SER A 223 19.84 5.88 -2.69
C SER A 223 18.85 6.84 -2.04
N ARG A 224 17.60 6.97 -2.55
CA ARG A 224 16.55 7.78 -1.89
C ARG A 224 16.19 7.31 -0.48
N LEU A 225 16.29 6.01 -0.21
CA LEU A 225 15.85 5.42 1.05
C LEU A 225 16.82 5.77 2.18
N TYR A 226 18.12 5.65 1.90
CA TYR A 226 19.19 5.84 2.88
C TYR A 226 19.90 7.20 2.78
N ALA A 227 19.69 7.96 1.70
CA ALA A 227 20.18 9.32 1.52
C ALA A 227 19.08 10.19 0.86
N PRO A 228 17.97 10.47 1.58
CA PRO A 228 16.79 11.10 0.99
C PRO A 228 16.97 12.56 0.56
N HIS A 229 18.06 13.22 1.01
CA HIS A 229 18.38 14.62 0.72
C HIS A 229 19.44 14.80 -0.36
N GLU A 230 20.04 13.71 -0.86
CA GLU A 230 21.07 13.77 -1.89
C GLU A 230 20.46 13.67 -3.28
N GLU A 231 21.07 14.37 -4.24
CA GLU A 231 20.70 14.26 -5.64
C GLU A 231 21.05 12.88 -6.20
N HIS A 232 20.27 12.43 -7.18
CA HIS A 232 20.51 11.17 -7.85
C HIS A 232 21.78 11.22 -8.67
N THR A 233 22.80 10.51 -8.23
CA THR A 233 23.89 10.13 -9.11
C THR A 233 23.42 8.99 -10.03
N GLU A 234 23.72 9.09 -11.33
CA GLU A 234 23.59 7.93 -12.22
C GLU A 234 24.39 6.77 -11.66
N TRP A 235 23.84 5.55 -11.73
CA TRP A 235 24.57 4.38 -11.32
C TRP A 235 25.86 4.26 -12.13
N THR A 236 26.97 4.11 -11.42
CA THR A 236 28.27 3.86 -12.03
C THR A 236 28.52 2.35 -12.06
N PRO A 237 28.80 1.74 -13.23
CA PRO A 237 29.11 0.32 -13.34
C PRO A 237 30.45 -0.09 -12.72
N ASP A 238 31.22 0.89 -12.24
CA ASP A 238 32.55 0.64 -11.69
C ASP A 238 32.44 -0.18 -10.40
N THR A 239 32.98 -1.39 -10.45
CA THR A 239 33.01 -2.33 -9.31
C THR A 239 33.81 -1.81 -8.12
N GLN A 240 34.67 -0.80 -8.31
CA GLN A 240 35.41 -0.13 -7.24
C GLN A 240 34.58 0.96 -6.55
N HIS A 241 33.56 1.48 -7.22
CA HIS A 241 32.63 2.43 -6.62
C HIS A 241 31.67 1.67 -5.71
N VAL A 242 31.81 1.87 -4.40
CA VAL A 242 30.83 1.39 -3.43
C VAL A 242 29.73 2.45 -3.32
N PRO A 243 28.49 2.14 -3.72
CA PRO A 243 27.38 3.08 -3.56
C PRO A 243 27.26 3.57 -2.12
N GLN A 244 26.92 4.84 -1.94
CA GLN A 244 26.86 5.47 -0.63
C GLN A 244 25.89 4.77 0.34
N TYR A 245 24.74 4.29 -0.15
CA TYR A 245 23.82 3.48 0.67
C TYR A 245 24.42 2.15 1.15
N ARG A 246 25.55 1.68 0.60
CA ARG A 246 26.28 0.48 1.08
C ARG A 246 27.43 0.81 2.03
N ALA A 247 27.81 2.09 2.17
CA ALA A 247 28.99 2.51 2.93
C ALA A 247 28.77 2.61 4.45
N GLY A 248 27.54 2.42 4.95
CA GLY A 248 27.21 2.52 6.38
C GLY A 248 26.66 3.90 6.77
N ASN A 249 25.72 3.90 7.72
CA ASN A 249 24.71 4.96 7.94
C ASN A 249 25.22 6.26 8.57
N GLU A 250 24.87 7.40 7.96
CA GLU A 250 24.56 8.66 8.66
C GLU A 250 23.05 8.79 9.01
N VAL A 251 22.18 8.00 8.37
CA VAL A 251 20.72 8.05 8.55
C VAL A 251 20.25 6.95 9.50
N GLY A 252 19.51 7.30 10.56
CA GLY A 252 19.06 6.38 11.62
C GLY A 252 18.05 5.30 11.21
N LEU A 253 17.99 4.89 9.93
CA LEU A 253 17.10 3.84 9.42
C LEU A 253 17.80 2.46 9.48
N PRO A 254 17.13 1.40 9.98
CA PRO A 254 17.70 0.05 10.01
C PRO A 254 18.13 -0.46 8.63
N HIS A 255 19.24 -1.20 8.59
CA HIS A 255 19.91 -1.61 7.36
C HIS A 255 19.98 -3.15 7.24
N PRO A 256 18.89 -3.83 6.82
CA PRO A 256 18.88 -5.29 6.66
C PRO A 256 19.79 -5.73 5.51
N LYS A 257 19.99 -7.05 5.38
CA LYS A 257 20.68 -7.61 4.21
C LYS A 257 19.79 -7.44 2.96
N ILE A 258 20.23 -6.60 2.04
CA ILE A 258 19.49 -6.30 0.80
C ILE A 258 19.90 -7.24 -0.33
N GLN A 259 18.92 -7.87 -0.97
CA GLN A 259 19.11 -8.65 -2.19
C GLN A 259 18.24 -8.06 -3.31
N ILE A 260 18.82 -7.91 -4.49
CA ILE A 260 18.12 -7.43 -5.69
C ILE A 260 17.99 -8.60 -6.66
N LEU A 261 16.80 -8.82 -7.20
CA LEU A 261 16.53 -9.85 -8.19
C LEU A 261 15.86 -9.23 -9.42
N THR A 262 16.46 -9.46 -10.59
CA THR A 262 16.00 -8.93 -11.88
C THR A 262 15.79 -10.09 -12.86
N PRO A 263 14.72 -10.08 -13.69
CA PRO A 263 14.44 -11.14 -14.67
C PRO A 263 15.57 -11.45 -15.65
N SER A 264 16.48 -10.51 -15.90
CA SER A 264 17.66 -10.72 -16.76
C SER A 264 18.72 -11.66 -16.16
N HIS A 265 18.60 -12.01 -14.87
CA HIS A 265 19.53 -12.91 -14.20
C HIS A 265 19.29 -14.36 -14.63
N GLY A 266 20.34 -15.10 -15.03
CA GLY A 266 20.20 -16.45 -15.62
C GLY A 266 19.53 -17.49 -14.71
N GLU A 267 19.58 -17.31 -13.39
CA GLU A 267 18.90 -18.19 -12.41
C GLU A 267 17.61 -17.58 -11.82
N TYR A 268 17.02 -16.58 -12.49
CA TYR A 268 15.90 -15.80 -11.95
C TYR A 268 14.76 -16.68 -11.42
N ASP A 269 14.26 -17.65 -12.19
CA ASP A 269 13.12 -18.47 -11.77
C ASP A 269 13.39 -19.31 -10.53
N ARG A 270 14.61 -19.87 -10.44
CA ARG A 270 15.06 -20.67 -9.29
C ARG A 270 15.13 -19.79 -8.04
N LEU A 271 15.76 -18.62 -8.18
CA LEU A 271 15.91 -17.66 -7.08
C LEU A 271 14.56 -17.10 -6.66
N LEU A 272 13.72 -16.67 -7.60
CA LEU A 272 12.37 -16.17 -7.35
C LEU A 272 11.56 -17.17 -6.52
N LYS A 273 11.54 -18.45 -6.93
CA LYS A 273 10.85 -19.51 -6.19
C LYS A 273 11.35 -19.66 -4.77
N SER A 274 12.67 -19.64 -4.58
CA SER A 274 13.28 -19.76 -3.25
C SER A 274 12.97 -18.54 -2.37
N THR A 275 13.08 -17.33 -2.91
CA THR A 275 12.80 -16.06 -2.22
C THR A 275 11.33 -15.96 -1.81
N ILE A 276 10.39 -16.30 -2.70
CA ILE A 276 8.95 -16.26 -2.40
C ILE A 276 8.54 -17.32 -1.37
N ARG A 277 9.20 -18.47 -1.35
CA ARG A 277 8.97 -19.49 -0.31
C ARG A 277 9.61 -19.10 1.02
N ALA A 278 10.75 -18.44 1.01
CA ALA A 278 11.41 -17.99 2.23
C ALA A 278 10.69 -16.80 2.89
N SER A 279 10.01 -15.96 2.11
CA SER A 279 9.40 -14.72 2.61
C SER A 279 8.43 -14.92 3.78
N SER A 280 8.44 -13.95 4.70
CA SER A 280 7.42 -13.76 5.74
C SER A 280 6.37 -12.76 5.30
N VAL A 281 6.80 -11.74 4.54
CA VAL A 281 5.97 -10.64 4.06
C VAL A 281 6.27 -10.36 2.60
N ILE A 282 5.23 -10.07 1.80
CA ILE A 282 5.36 -9.67 0.40
C ILE A 282 4.50 -8.43 0.15
N PHE A 283 5.15 -7.31 -0.24
CA PHE A 283 4.46 -6.15 -0.80
C PHE A 283 4.50 -6.20 -2.32
N PHE A 284 3.32 -6.13 -2.95
CA PHE A 284 3.18 -6.09 -4.39
C PHE A 284 2.83 -4.65 -4.79
N THR A 285 3.76 -3.96 -5.45
CA THR A 285 3.65 -2.52 -5.74
C THR A 285 3.85 -2.19 -7.22
N THR A 286 3.43 -3.10 -8.09
CA THR A 286 3.57 -3.04 -9.54
C THR A 286 2.22 -2.95 -10.25
N PRO A 287 2.09 -2.14 -11.31
CA PRO A 287 0.88 -2.13 -12.14
C PRO A 287 0.87 -3.33 -13.10
N SER A 288 0.99 -4.54 -12.55
CA SER A 288 1.08 -5.77 -13.35
C SER A 288 -0.28 -6.15 -13.93
N THR A 289 -0.28 -6.71 -15.13
CA THR A 289 -1.46 -7.30 -15.79
C THR A 289 -1.42 -8.83 -15.79
N THR A 290 -0.36 -9.40 -15.25
CA THR A 290 -0.17 -10.85 -15.11
C THR A 290 0.39 -11.18 -13.72
N PRO A 291 0.09 -12.36 -13.16
CA PRO A 291 0.63 -12.76 -11.87
C PRO A 291 2.16 -12.69 -11.84
N LEU A 292 2.72 -12.13 -10.76
CA LEU A 292 4.17 -11.91 -10.63
C LEU A 292 4.96 -13.22 -10.44
N PHE A 293 4.28 -14.29 -10.05
CA PHE A 293 4.83 -15.64 -9.98
C PHE A 293 3.72 -16.70 -10.08
N PRO A 294 4.07 -17.96 -10.42
CA PRO A 294 3.10 -19.05 -10.50
C PRO A 294 2.47 -19.39 -9.13
N ALA A 295 1.15 -19.65 -9.10
CA ALA A 295 0.42 -20.00 -7.87
C ALA A 295 1.08 -21.11 -7.05
N ALA A 296 1.62 -22.13 -7.73
CA ALA A 296 2.29 -23.30 -7.15
C ALA A 296 3.47 -22.97 -6.22
N PHE A 297 3.99 -21.74 -6.25
CA PHE A 297 5.02 -21.31 -5.30
C PHE A 297 4.49 -21.26 -3.88
N LEU A 298 3.22 -20.86 -3.71
CA LEU A 298 2.55 -20.70 -2.41
C LEU A 298 1.41 -21.71 -2.17
N THR A 299 0.80 -22.27 -3.22
CA THR A 299 -0.34 -23.21 -3.07
C THR A 299 0.09 -24.65 -2.79
N ASN A 300 1.28 -25.05 -3.24
CA ASN A 300 1.78 -26.40 -2.98
C ASN A 300 2.09 -26.64 -1.49
N PRO A 301 2.12 -27.90 -1.01
CA PRO A 301 2.35 -28.22 0.41
C PRO A 301 3.56 -27.52 1.04
N GLU A 302 4.69 -27.44 0.31
CA GLU A 302 5.88 -26.71 0.75
C GLU A 302 5.65 -25.20 0.90
N GLY A 303 4.89 -24.60 -0.01
CA GLY A 303 4.52 -23.17 0.06
C GLY A 303 3.61 -22.89 1.26
N ARG A 304 2.74 -23.83 1.62
CA ARG A 304 1.75 -23.72 2.70
C ARG A 304 2.29 -23.94 4.11
N LYS A 305 3.58 -24.26 4.29
CA LYS A 305 4.18 -24.50 5.62
C LYS A 305 4.30 -23.24 6.49
N LYS A 306 4.33 -22.06 5.86
CA LYS A 306 4.57 -20.77 6.52
C LYS A 306 3.39 -19.84 6.27
N GLY A 307 2.83 -19.27 7.33
CA GLY A 307 1.85 -18.21 7.21
C GLY A 307 2.54 -16.90 6.85
N ARG A 308 2.03 -16.21 5.83
CA ARG A 308 2.63 -14.99 5.29
C ARG A 308 1.64 -13.84 5.33
N TYR A 309 2.18 -12.63 5.30
CA TYR A 309 1.41 -11.45 4.99
C TYR A 309 1.66 -11.04 3.54
N LEU A 310 0.61 -10.97 2.73
CA LEU A 310 0.67 -10.57 1.33
C LEU A 310 -0.16 -9.30 1.14
N ALA A 311 0.47 -8.19 0.75
CA ALA A 311 -0.22 -6.92 0.54
C ALA A 311 -0.17 -6.53 -0.94
N ALA A 312 -1.31 -6.69 -1.63
CA ALA A 312 -1.48 -6.42 -3.05
C ALA A 312 -2.00 -5.00 -3.31
N ILE A 313 -1.14 -4.15 -3.84
CA ILE A 313 -1.33 -2.69 -3.89
C ILE A 313 -1.28 -2.14 -5.32
N GLY A 314 -0.40 -2.66 -6.17
CA GLY A 314 -0.13 -2.13 -7.50
C GLY A 314 -1.22 -2.42 -8.53
N SER A 315 -2.05 -3.44 -8.32
CA SER A 315 -3.19 -3.80 -9.18
C SER A 315 -4.50 -3.10 -8.74
N TYR A 316 -4.90 -2.02 -9.42
CA TYR A 316 -6.09 -1.22 -9.06
C TYR A 316 -7.12 -1.10 -10.20
N LYS A 317 -6.99 -1.91 -11.26
CA LYS A 317 -7.96 -1.98 -12.36
C LYS A 317 -8.39 -3.44 -12.57
N PRO A 318 -9.59 -3.71 -13.13
CA PRO A 318 -10.10 -5.08 -13.28
C PRO A 318 -9.21 -6.02 -14.09
N HIS A 319 -8.43 -5.49 -15.03
CA HIS A 319 -7.48 -6.25 -15.86
C HIS A 319 -6.07 -6.34 -15.25
N MET A 320 -5.80 -5.65 -14.14
CA MET A 320 -4.52 -5.71 -13.44
C MET A 320 -4.54 -6.83 -12.40
N VAL A 321 -3.43 -7.56 -12.30
CA VAL A 321 -3.27 -8.73 -11.44
C VAL A 321 -1.83 -8.78 -10.96
N GLU A 322 -1.61 -8.86 -9.65
CA GLU A 322 -0.28 -9.10 -9.08
C GLU A 322 -0.17 -10.51 -8.50
N ILE A 323 -1.25 -10.96 -7.85
CA ILE A 323 -1.36 -12.28 -7.23
C ILE A 323 -2.21 -13.18 -8.13
N HIS A 324 -1.73 -14.41 -8.34
CA HIS A 324 -2.51 -15.40 -9.07
C HIS A 324 -3.85 -15.71 -8.36
N PRO A 325 -5.01 -15.70 -9.06
CA PRO A 325 -6.33 -15.88 -8.44
C PRO A 325 -6.48 -17.14 -7.57
N ASP A 326 -5.84 -18.24 -7.95
CA ASP A 326 -5.87 -19.49 -7.17
C ASP A 326 -5.26 -19.36 -5.76
N ILE A 327 -4.35 -18.40 -5.54
CA ILE A 327 -3.83 -18.11 -4.19
C ILE A 327 -4.96 -17.53 -3.32
N LEU A 328 -5.79 -16.64 -3.88
CA LEU A 328 -6.94 -16.06 -3.18
C LEU A 328 -8.01 -17.11 -2.91
N LYS A 329 -8.38 -17.91 -3.92
CA LYS A 329 -9.34 -19.03 -3.75
C LYS A 329 -8.91 -19.99 -2.64
N GLN A 330 -7.63 -20.34 -2.61
CA GLN A 330 -7.10 -21.20 -1.56
C GLN A 330 -7.10 -20.52 -0.19
N ASN A 331 -6.95 -19.21 -0.11
CA ASN A 331 -6.94 -18.48 1.15
C ASN A 331 -8.33 -18.43 1.82
N VAL A 332 -9.39 -18.41 1.01
CA VAL A 332 -10.79 -18.35 1.47
C VAL A 332 -11.45 -19.73 1.55
N ALA A 333 -10.83 -20.75 0.96
CA ALA A 333 -11.36 -22.11 0.96
C ALA A 333 -11.60 -22.59 2.41
N PRO A 334 -12.75 -23.22 2.70
CA PRO A 334 -13.02 -23.75 4.03
C PRO A 334 -12.01 -24.84 4.38
N GLU A 335 -11.55 -24.86 5.64
CA GLU A 335 -10.70 -25.96 6.12
C GLU A 335 -11.50 -27.27 6.09
N HIS A 336 -11.29 -28.09 5.07
CA HIS A 336 -11.85 -29.43 5.04
C HIS A 336 -11.13 -30.29 6.09
N GLY A 337 -11.87 -30.69 7.12
CA GLY A 337 -11.41 -31.42 8.30
C GLY A 337 -10.85 -32.83 8.04
N HIS A 338 -9.77 -32.94 7.29
CA HIS A 338 -8.92 -34.13 7.30
C HIS A 338 -7.67 -33.82 8.11
N ARG A 339 -7.67 -34.33 9.34
CA ARG A 339 -6.51 -34.44 10.24
C ARG A 339 -5.37 -35.19 9.55
N HIS A 340 -4.62 -34.53 8.67
CA HIS A 340 -3.29 -34.98 8.30
C HIS A 340 -2.26 -34.23 9.13
N PHE A 341 -1.32 -34.97 9.70
CA PHE A 341 -0.26 -34.59 10.63
C PHE A 341 0.78 -33.57 10.08
N HIS A 342 0.43 -32.78 9.07
CA HIS A 342 1.29 -31.74 8.53
C HIS A 342 0.80 -30.36 8.96
N LYS A 343 1.66 -29.67 9.71
CA LYS A 343 1.47 -28.31 10.24
C LYS A 343 1.38 -27.30 9.09
N HIS A 344 0.21 -27.19 8.46
CA HIS A 344 -0.09 -26.13 7.49
C HIS A 344 -0.33 -24.81 8.22
N ALA A 345 -0.04 -23.70 7.56
CA ALA A 345 -0.41 -22.39 8.09
C ALA A 345 -1.94 -22.26 8.12
N ALA A 346 -2.47 -21.77 9.24
CA ALA A 346 -3.90 -21.49 9.38
C ALA A 346 -4.36 -20.51 8.29
N GLN A 347 -5.52 -20.82 7.69
CA GLN A 347 -6.17 -19.99 6.67
C GLN A 347 -7.31 -19.19 7.32
N GLY A 348 -7.56 -17.99 6.80
CA GLY A 348 -8.47 -17.04 7.43
C GLY A 348 -9.92 -17.14 7.01
N GLY A 349 -10.22 -17.93 5.98
CA GLY A 349 -11.55 -17.94 5.34
C GLY A 349 -11.92 -16.62 4.64
N ALA A 350 -11.05 -15.60 4.65
CA ALA A 350 -11.30 -14.28 4.08
C ALA A 350 -10.03 -13.62 3.53
N VAL A 351 -10.22 -12.68 2.60
CA VAL A 351 -9.21 -11.70 2.16
C VAL A 351 -9.53 -10.34 2.77
N VAL A 352 -8.54 -9.69 3.40
CA VAL A 352 -8.73 -8.35 3.98
C VAL A 352 -8.68 -7.31 2.87
N VAL A 353 -9.61 -6.36 2.86
CA VAL A 353 -9.72 -5.30 1.86
C VAL A 353 -9.81 -3.91 2.50
N ASP A 354 -9.53 -2.86 1.72
CA ASP A 354 -9.81 -1.49 2.14
C ASP A 354 -11.29 -1.09 2.03
N SER A 355 -11.96 -1.56 0.97
CA SER A 355 -13.38 -1.41 0.73
C SER A 355 -13.88 -2.64 0.00
N VAL A 356 -14.90 -3.30 0.55
CA VAL A 356 -15.54 -4.47 -0.09
C VAL A 356 -16.11 -4.08 -1.45
N GLU A 357 -16.85 -2.99 -1.50
CA GLU A 357 -17.51 -2.55 -2.73
C GLU A 357 -16.49 -2.23 -3.84
N ALA A 358 -15.43 -1.47 -3.53
CA ALA A 358 -14.45 -1.08 -4.51
C ALA A 358 -13.60 -2.28 -4.98
N CYS A 359 -13.15 -3.14 -4.05
CA CYS A 359 -12.35 -4.31 -4.41
C CYS A 359 -13.12 -5.29 -5.31
N LEU A 360 -14.41 -5.54 -5.05
CA LEU A 360 -15.23 -6.42 -5.90
C LEU A 360 -15.47 -5.85 -7.32
N LYS A 361 -15.25 -4.55 -7.53
CA LYS A 361 -15.41 -3.88 -8.84
C LYS A 361 -14.09 -3.59 -9.54
N GLU A 362 -13.00 -3.36 -8.80
CA GLU A 362 -11.74 -2.84 -9.33
C GLU A 362 -10.56 -3.80 -9.18
N ALA A 363 -10.54 -4.69 -8.17
CA ALA A 363 -9.39 -5.56 -7.92
C ALA A 363 -9.42 -6.79 -8.83
N GLY A 364 -8.63 -6.78 -9.90
CA GLY A 364 -8.62 -7.86 -10.89
C GLY A 364 -8.38 -9.25 -10.32
N GLU A 365 -7.50 -9.41 -9.32
CA GLU A 365 -7.26 -10.71 -8.68
C GLU A 365 -8.45 -11.21 -7.83
N VAL A 366 -9.22 -10.32 -7.21
CA VAL A 366 -10.45 -10.66 -6.45
C VAL A 366 -11.56 -11.07 -7.42
N ILE A 367 -11.75 -10.28 -8.48
CA ILE A 367 -12.76 -10.52 -9.52
C ILE A 367 -12.49 -11.85 -10.24
N GLN A 368 -11.24 -12.07 -10.66
CA GLN A 368 -10.85 -13.28 -11.38
C GLN A 368 -10.82 -14.52 -10.49
N ALA A 369 -10.65 -14.35 -9.17
CA ALA A 369 -10.80 -15.42 -8.20
C ALA A 369 -12.28 -15.82 -8.01
N GLY A 370 -13.22 -14.95 -8.36
CA GLY A 370 -14.65 -15.17 -8.17
C GLY A 370 -15.09 -15.02 -6.72
N LEU A 371 -14.37 -14.21 -5.92
CA LEU A 371 -14.70 -14.02 -4.51
C LEU A 371 -16.00 -13.21 -4.36
N GLY A 372 -16.85 -13.65 -3.43
CA GLY A 372 -18.05 -12.93 -3.02
C GLY A 372 -17.85 -12.03 -1.80
N PRO A 373 -18.84 -11.20 -1.44
CA PRO A 373 -18.78 -10.31 -0.27
C PRO A 373 -18.52 -11.01 1.06
N ASN A 374 -18.89 -12.30 1.20
CA ASN A 374 -18.69 -13.08 2.43
C ASN A 374 -17.27 -13.65 2.54
N GLU A 375 -16.46 -13.56 1.49
CA GLU A 375 -15.08 -14.08 1.42
C GLU A 375 -14.05 -12.94 1.52
N VAL A 376 -14.52 -11.72 1.73
CA VAL A 376 -13.71 -10.53 1.96
C VAL A 376 -14.16 -9.85 3.25
N VAL A 377 -13.22 -9.20 3.94
CA VAL A 377 -13.49 -8.46 5.18
C VAL A 377 -12.79 -7.12 5.12
N GLU A 378 -13.46 -6.04 5.52
CA GLU A 378 -12.82 -4.73 5.55
C GLU A 378 -11.82 -4.64 6.69
N ILE A 379 -10.69 -3.97 6.44
CA ILE A 379 -9.69 -3.72 7.48
C ILE A 379 -10.28 -2.93 8.66
N GLY A 380 -11.27 -2.07 8.41
CA GLY A 380 -12.00 -1.31 9.42
C GLY A 380 -12.70 -2.18 10.47
N GLU A 381 -13.23 -3.34 10.07
CA GLU A 381 -13.84 -4.31 10.98
C GLU A 381 -12.81 -5.01 11.87
N LEU A 382 -11.55 -5.06 11.43
CA LEU A 382 -10.45 -5.72 12.14
C LEU A 382 -9.66 -4.77 13.04
N VAL A 383 -9.94 -3.47 13.04
CA VAL A 383 -9.23 -2.49 13.86
C VAL A 383 -10.14 -1.94 14.96
N MET A 384 -9.56 -1.67 16.13
CA MET A 384 -10.25 -1.10 17.28
C MET A 384 -10.12 0.42 17.28
N LEU A 385 -11.20 1.11 17.66
CA LEU A 385 -11.15 2.54 17.95
C LEU A 385 -10.13 2.85 19.05
N LYS A 386 -9.40 3.95 18.91
CA LYS A 386 -8.41 4.41 19.89
C LYS A 386 -8.95 4.46 21.32
N ARG A 387 -10.15 5.03 21.50
CA ARG A 387 -10.82 5.13 22.82
C ARG A 387 -11.08 3.76 23.46
N ASP A 388 -11.38 2.75 22.65
CA ASP A 388 -11.70 1.40 23.13
C ASP A 388 -10.43 0.60 23.35
N ALA A 389 -9.40 0.81 22.53
CA ALA A 389 -8.05 0.33 22.78
C ALA A 389 -7.49 0.88 24.11
N GLU A 390 -7.56 2.19 24.32
CA GLU A 390 -7.11 2.86 25.56
C GLU A 390 -7.90 2.38 26.79
N ARG A 391 -9.22 2.24 26.69
CA ARG A 391 -10.05 1.67 27.76
C ARG A 391 -9.60 0.26 28.14
N ARG A 392 -9.40 -0.63 27.16
CA ARG A 392 -8.90 -1.99 27.40
C ARG A 392 -7.51 -1.99 28.03
N ARG A 393 -6.61 -1.06 27.63
CA ARG A 393 -5.29 -0.90 28.26
C ARG A 393 -5.39 -0.58 29.74
N VAL A 394 -6.23 0.38 30.11
CA VAL A 394 -6.47 0.75 31.51
C VAL A 394 -7.04 -0.44 32.30
N GLU A 395 -7.97 -1.20 31.73
CA GLU A 395 -8.58 -2.37 32.37
C GLU A 395 -7.60 -3.54 32.56
N CYS A 396 -6.78 -3.87 31.56
CA CYS A 396 -5.74 -4.92 31.68
C CYS A 396 -4.66 -4.55 32.70
N HIS A 397 -4.20 -3.28 32.70
CA HIS A 397 -3.23 -2.80 33.66
C HIS A 397 -3.79 -2.83 35.10
N ALA A 398 -5.08 -2.52 35.28
CA ALA A 398 -5.76 -2.66 36.57
C ALA A 398 -5.87 -4.12 37.03
N ARG A 399 -5.94 -5.08 36.09
CA ARG A 399 -6.06 -6.52 36.36
C ARG A 399 -4.72 -7.27 36.50
N LYS A 400 -3.57 -6.59 36.34
CA LYS A 400 -2.23 -7.22 36.32
C LYS A 400 -2.14 -8.43 35.38
N SER A 401 -2.82 -8.40 34.23
CA SER A 401 -2.66 -9.46 33.23
C SER A 401 -1.34 -9.26 32.46
N GLU A 402 -0.65 -10.36 32.15
CA GLU A 402 0.60 -10.37 31.35
C GLU A 402 0.35 -10.24 29.84
N GLU A 403 -0.92 -10.19 29.38
CA GLU A 403 -1.24 -9.95 27.97
C GLU A 403 -0.98 -8.47 27.63
N GLY A 404 0.28 -8.16 27.33
CA GLY A 404 0.75 -6.84 26.93
C GLY A 404 0.05 -6.35 25.67
N LEU A 405 -0.76 -5.31 25.82
CA LEU A 405 -1.28 -4.53 24.70
C LEU A 405 -0.12 -3.73 24.07
N ASP A 406 -0.22 -3.45 22.77
CA ASP A 406 0.83 -2.75 22.02
C ASP A 406 0.94 -1.31 22.56
N GLU A 407 2.12 -0.88 23.02
CA GLU A 407 2.29 0.43 23.66
C GLU A 407 2.14 1.62 22.68
N GLY A 408 1.92 1.39 21.38
CA GLY A 408 1.56 2.44 20.42
C GLY A 408 0.87 1.94 19.14
N GLY A 409 0.16 2.81 18.41
CA GLY A 409 -0.51 2.49 17.14
C GLY A 409 -1.77 1.62 17.25
N VAL A 410 -2.19 1.08 16.10
CA VAL A 410 -3.49 0.43 15.88
C VAL A 410 -3.62 -0.89 16.63
N GLU A 411 -4.66 -1.04 17.44
CA GLU A 411 -5.06 -2.34 17.99
C GLU A 411 -6.05 -3.06 17.07
N LEU A 412 -5.97 -4.39 17.03
CA LEU A 412 -6.85 -5.20 16.20
C LEU A 412 -8.06 -5.68 17.01
N GLY A 413 -9.24 -5.57 16.41
CA GLY A 413 -10.57 -5.83 16.98
C GLY A 413 -11.08 -7.25 16.83
N GLU A 414 -12.17 -7.55 17.52
CA GLU A 414 -13.00 -8.72 17.21
C GLU A 414 -13.72 -8.50 15.89
N CYS A 415 -13.67 -9.51 15.02
CA CYS A 415 -14.46 -9.53 13.80
C CYS A 415 -15.89 -9.98 14.15
N GLU A 416 -16.90 -9.12 14.03
CA GLU A 416 -18.30 -9.48 14.32
C GLU A 416 -18.91 -10.43 13.26
N VAL A 417 -18.14 -10.80 12.23
CA VAL A 417 -18.56 -11.65 11.12
C VAL A 417 -18.71 -13.10 11.56
N MET A 418 -19.76 -13.39 12.32
CA MET A 418 -20.46 -14.70 12.34
C MET A 418 -21.75 -14.71 13.18
N LYS A 419 -22.33 -13.57 13.60
CA LYS A 419 -23.64 -13.57 14.30
C LYS A 419 -24.84 -13.49 13.35
N LYS A 420 -24.99 -14.49 12.46
CA LYS A 420 -26.28 -14.71 11.77
C LYS A 420 -26.72 -16.18 11.75
N LYS A 421 -26.64 -16.85 12.90
CA LYS A 421 -27.59 -17.92 13.30
C LYS A 421 -27.32 -18.38 14.73
N MET A 422 -28.25 -18.05 15.63
CA MET A 422 -28.74 -18.81 16.80
C MET A 422 -29.05 -17.85 17.94
N ARG A 423 -30.31 -17.37 17.99
CA ARG A 423 -30.92 -16.99 19.26
C ARG A 423 -31.06 -18.28 20.07
N GLY A 424 -30.18 -18.45 21.04
CA GLY A 424 -30.14 -19.60 21.94
C GLY A 424 -29.32 -19.25 23.18
N ASN A 425 -29.99 -18.65 24.15
CA ASN A 425 -29.48 -18.22 25.45
C ASN A 425 -28.70 -19.34 26.18
N LYS A 426 -27.36 -19.22 26.29
CA LYS A 426 -26.50 -19.68 27.40
C LYS A 426 -25.00 -19.55 27.07
N GLY A 427 -24.28 -18.73 27.84
CA GLY A 427 -22.81 -18.76 27.95
C GLY A 427 -22.04 -17.81 27.04
N GLU A 428 -22.27 -16.50 27.14
CA GLU A 428 -21.67 -15.50 26.23
C GLU A 428 -20.17 -15.24 26.46
N GLY A 429 -19.61 -15.50 27.65
CA GLY A 429 -18.21 -15.16 27.95
C GLY A 429 -17.13 -16.12 27.42
N GLU A 430 -17.35 -17.44 27.40
CA GLU A 430 -16.29 -18.40 27.02
C GLU A 430 -16.18 -18.64 25.50
N GLY A 431 -17.23 -18.32 24.75
CA GLY A 431 -17.26 -18.47 23.29
C GLY A 431 -16.59 -17.31 22.56
N GLU A 432 -16.81 -16.09 23.04
CA GLU A 432 -16.28 -14.84 22.45
C GLU A 432 -14.75 -14.78 22.60
N ASP A 433 -14.22 -15.07 23.79
CA ASP A 433 -12.77 -15.13 24.04
C ASP A 433 -12.03 -16.13 23.14
N LYS A 434 -12.65 -17.27 22.82
CA LYS A 434 -12.04 -18.29 21.94
C LYS A 434 -12.01 -17.86 20.48
N ALA A 435 -13.09 -17.24 19.99
CA ALA A 435 -13.15 -16.72 18.62
C ALA A 435 -12.15 -15.58 18.42
N HIS A 436 -12.07 -14.65 19.37
CA HIS A 436 -11.09 -13.56 19.36
C HIS A 436 -9.64 -14.07 19.33
N LYS A 437 -9.30 -15.04 20.20
CA LYS A 437 -7.96 -15.66 20.22
C LYS A 437 -7.63 -16.35 18.89
N SER A 438 -8.60 -17.03 18.28
CA SER A 438 -8.41 -17.68 16.97
C SER A 438 -8.17 -16.67 15.84
N LEU A 439 -8.89 -15.54 15.84
CA LEU A 439 -8.72 -14.48 14.85
C LEU A 439 -7.34 -13.82 14.98
N MET A 440 -6.94 -13.46 16.21
CA MET A 440 -5.63 -12.88 16.47
C MET A 440 -4.51 -13.84 16.10
N GLU A 441 -4.63 -15.14 16.41
CA GLU A 441 -3.65 -16.14 15.99
C GLU A 441 -3.52 -16.20 14.46
N TRP A 442 -4.63 -16.14 13.72
CA TRP A 442 -4.59 -16.06 12.26
C TRP A 442 -3.93 -14.76 11.76
N LEU A 443 -4.32 -13.61 12.29
CA LEU A 443 -3.77 -12.31 11.91
C LEU A 443 -2.28 -12.20 12.20
N GLN A 444 -1.78 -12.87 13.23
CA GLN A 444 -0.37 -12.84 13.64
C GLN A 444 0.50 -13.91 12.97
N ARG A 445 -0.04 -15.12 12.76
CA ARG A 445 0.72 -16.33 12.34
C ARG A 445 0.19 -17.01 11.09
N GLY A 446 -1.08 -16.83 10.75
CA GLY A 446 -1.75 -17.43 9.59
C GLY A 446 -1.35 -16.79 8.26
N ASN A 447 -1.96 -17.25 7.18
CA ASN A 447 -1.82 -16.62 5.86
C ASN A 447 -2.85 -15.49 5.69
N VAL A 448 -2.38 -14.26 5.60
CA VAL A 448 -3.21 -13.05 5.52
C VAL A 448 -2.92 -12.36 4.20
N ILE A 449 -3.97 -12.13 3.40
CA ILE A 449 -3.90 -11.35 2.17
C ILE A 449 -4.64 -10.03 2.43
N TYR A 450 -3.96 -8.91 2.21
CA TYR A 450 -4.54 -7.58 2.17
C TYR A 450 -4.56 -7.08 0.73
N LYS A 451 -5.73 -6.71 0.24
CA LYS A 451 -5.93 -6.13 -1.09
C LYS A 451 -6.36 -4.68 -0.94
N SER A 452 -5.66 -3.77 -1.61
CA SER A 452 -6.05 -2.36 -1.67
C SER A 452 -6.24 -1.90 -3.10
N VAL A 453 -7.31 -1.15 -3.35
CA VAL A 453 -7.56 -0.39 -4.59
C VAL A 453 -7.59 1.14 -4.35
N GLY A 454 -7.61 1.54 -3.08
CA GLY A 454 -7.52 2.91 -2.60
C GLY A 454 -8.89 3.54 -2.39
N LEU A 455 -9.15 3.94 -1.14
CA LEU A 455 -10.35 4.64 -0.70
C LEU A 455 -10.06 6.13 -0.51
N GLY A 456 -10.93 7.02 -1.02
CA GLY A 456 -10.75 8.48 -0.92
C GLY A 456 -10.66 8.97 0.52
N LEU A 457 -11.36 8.31 1.45
CA LEU A 457 -11.28 8.56 2.89
C LEU A 457 -9.83 8.56 3.40
N MET A 458 -9.02 7.62 2.92
CA MET A 458 -7.63 7.52 3.34
C MET A 458 -6.80 8.73 2.92
N ASP A 459 -7.10 9.31 1.75
CA ASP A 459 -6.44 10.52 1.28
C ASP A 459 -6.85 11.73 2.12
N VAL A 460 -8.13 11.86 2.45
CA VAL A 460 -8.66 12.98 3.25
C VAL A 460 -8.15 12.96 4.67
N VAL A 461 -8.21 11.82 5.35
CA VAL A 461 -7.79 11.67 6.75
C VAL A 461 -6.30 11.96 6.90
N VAL A 462 -5.46 11.24 6.13
CA VAL A 462 -4.00 11.47 6.18
C VAL A 462 -3.65 12.87 5.70
N GLY A 463 -4.37 13.42 4.71
CA GLY A 463 -4.17 14.78 4.24
C GLY A 463 -4.41 15.82 5.32
N MET A 464 -5.52 15.71 6.06
CA MET A 464 -5.84 16.63 7.16
C MET A 464 -4.78 16.57 8.26
N ASP A 465 -4.35 15.37 8.65
CA ASP A 465 -3.31 15.22 9.66
C ASP A 465 -1.96 15.78 9.21
N LEU A 466 -1.58 15.58 7.94
CA LEU A 466 -0.36 16.17 7.39
C LEU A 466 -0.43 17.69 7.34
N VAL A 467 -1.58 18.28 7.01
CA VAL A 467 -1.76 19.74 7.04
C VAL A 467 -1.60 20.28 8.46
N ARG A 468 -2.16 19.59 9.47
CA ARG A 468 -1.96 19.96 10.88
C ARG A 468 -0.48 19.94 11.25
N LEU A 469 0.23 18.87 10.91
CA LEU A 469 1.68 18.76 11.16
C LEU A 469 2.49 19.80 10.39
N ALA A 470 2.10 20.11 9.15
CA ALA A 470 2.73 21.16 8.35
C ALA A 470 2.58 22.53 9.03
N ASP A 471 1.38 22.84 9.54
CA ASP A 471 1.14 24.09 10.24
C ASP A 471 1.91 24.20 11.56
N GLU A 472 2.02 23.10 12.32
CA GLU A 472 2.81 23.03 13.56
C GLU A 472 4.31 23.20 13.29
N ARG A 473 4.80 22.67 12.16
CA ARG A 473 6.22 22.71 11.77
C ARG A 473 6.59 23.91 10.88
N GLY A 474 5.61 24.72 10.48
CA GLY A 474 5.82 25.86 9.60
C GLY A 474 6.25 25.49 8.19
N ILE A 475 5.78 24.36 7.66
CA ILE A 475 6.08 23.88 6.31
C ILE A 475 4.92 24.25 5.35
N GLY A 476 5.26 24.66 4.13
CA GLY A 476 4.30 25.06 3.10
C GLY A 476 4.03 26.55 3.03
N THR A 477 3.19 26.93 2.06
CA THR A 477 2.78 28.32 1.85
C THR A 477 1.40 28.58 2.44
N LYS A 478 1.27 29.63 3.27
CA LYS A 478 -0.03 30.07 3.80
C LYS A 478 -0.58 31.22 2.97
N ILE A 479 -1.83 31.10 2.56
CA ILE A 479 -2.57 32.13 1.82
C ILE A 479 -3.69 32.65 2.73
N GLU A 480 -3.53 33.88 3.21
CA GLU A 480 -4.51 34.56 4.06
C GLU A 480 -5.71 35.05 3.25
N ASN A 481 -6.90 35.04 3.86
CA ASN A 481 -8.17 35.50 3.27
C ASN A 481 -8.52 34.87 1.91
N PHE A 482 -8.17 33.60 1.72
CA PHE A 482 -8.68 32.76 0.63
C PHE A 482 -10.15 32.41 0.89
#